data_AF-A0A7S1WKJ0-F1
#
_entry.id   AF-A0A7S1WKJ0-F1
#
_cell.length_a   1.000
_cell.length_b   1.000
_cell.length_c   1.000
_cell.angle_alpha   90.00
_cell.angle_beta   90.00
_cell.angle_gamma   90.00
#
_symmetry.space_group_name_H-M   'P 1'
#
loop_
_entity.id
_entity.type
_entity.pdbx_description
1 polymer ?
#
loop_
_entity_poly.entity_id
_entity_poly.type
_entity_poly.pdbx_seq_one_letter_code
_entity_poly.pdbx_strand_id
1 'polypeptide(L)'
;LLAKPQVPKALADPYEHQGVDRHLHVEGVPFIVVPAVLTLVQLLNSYVKLCRDFDSLAAEIIQRMANLLRLFNQKTHQLVLQGQAVPKGTLKKITAANLALCSQCCGLVAHILPTVQAHLLQIVEGQHGTSAALAPSAPSRQVVVALVGDLSKIATEYGDHRNLLFAKLSDLLRERYEFHSKKWLSTAHAELSGASCWEDGGEITAQDVEANRHESLEGLVKDVTNMYRALLKNLTGESVRKIFAKAFEDIGTKFEQRLGQEL
;
A
#
# COMPACT_ATOMS: atom_id res chain seq x y z
N LEU A 1 64.29 5.40 21.67
CA LEU A 1 63.38 4.39 22.23
C LEU A 1 62.43 5.08 23.21
N LEU A 2 61.32 5.64 22.72
CA LEU A 2 60.26 6.21 23.56
C LEU A 2 58.93 5.66 23.08
N ALA A 3 58.41 4.70 23.84
CA ALA A 3 57.16 4.01 23.59
C ALA A 3 55.98 4.98 23.82
N LYS A 4 55.01 4.97 22.89
CA LYS A 4 53.72 5.65 23.09
C LYS A 4 52.89 4.87 24.13
N PRO A 5 52.19 5.54 25.06
CA PRO A 5 51.33 4.87 26.02
C PRO A 5 50.09 4.29 25.33
N GLN A 6 49.78 3.02 25.62
CA GLN A 6 48.51 2.39 25.26
C GLN A 6 47.42 2.90 26.20
N VAL A 7 46.40 3.54 25.62
CA VAL A 7 45.16 3.89 26.31
C VAL A 7 44.25 2.64 26.30
N PRO A 8 43.62 2.25 27.42
CA PRO A 8 42.75 1.07 27.47
C PRO A 8 41.55 1.22 26.53
N LYS A 9 41.21 0.13 25.85
CA LYS A 9 40.03 -0.01 24.99
C LYS A 9 38.78 0.27 25.82
N ALA A 10 38.20 1.47 25.65
CA ALA A 10 36.95 1.84 26.28
C ALA A 10 35.84 0.85 25.90
N LEU A 11 35.03 0.49 26.89
CA LEU A 11 33.86 -0.37 26.79
C LEU A 11 32.98 0.10 25.63
N ALA A 12 32.66 -0.82 24.72
CA ALA A 12 31.75 -0.55 23.62
C ALA A 12 30.38 -0.16 24.18
N ASP A 13 29.86 0.98 23.70
CA ASP A 13 28.50 1.42 23.96
C ASP A 13 27.51 0.37 23.42
N PRO A 14 26.54 -0.13 24.20
CA PRO A 14 25.57 -1.14 23.74
C PRO A 14 24.55 -0.61 22.71
N TYR A 15 24.65 0.66 22.33
CA TYR A 15 23.73 1.33 21.43
C TYR A 15 24.36 1.53 20.04
N GLU A 16 24.91 0.46 19.46
CA GLU A 16 24.99 0.39 18.00
C GLU A 16 23.58 0.62 17.46
N HIS A 17 23.43 1.67 16.64
CA HIS A 17 22.19 1.95 15.93
C HIS A 17 21.84 0.75 15.03
N GLN A 18 21.11 -0.21 15.59
CA GLN A 18 20.33 -1.17 14.82
C GLN A 18 19.45 -0.33 13.90
N GLY A 19 19.71 -0.40 12.60
CA GLY A 19 18.91 0.30 11.60
C GLY A 19 17.44 -0.02 11.86
N VAL A 20 16.61 1.02 12.00
CA VAL A 20 15.17 0.86 12.24
C VAL A 20 14.61 0.03 11.09
N ASP A 21 14.17 -1.20 11.40
CA ASP A 21 13.52 -2.05 10.38
C ASP A 21 12.27 -1.32 9.90
N ARG A 22 12.18 -1.16 8.57
CA ARG A 22 11.03 -0.52 7.93
C ARG A 22 9.84 -1.45 7.80
N HIS A 23 10.00 -2.70 8.23
CA HIS A 23 8.99 -3.74 8.18
C HIS A 23 8.44 -4.05 9.56
N LEU A 24 7.11 -4.17 9.63
CA LEU A 24 6.41 -4.79 10.75
C LEU A 24 5.94 -6.16 10.31
N HIS A 25 6.33 -7.20 11.04
CA HIS A 25 5.87 -8.55 10.79
C HIS A 25 4.65 -8.84 11.67
N VAL A 26 3.52 -9.13 11.04
CA VAL A 26 2.29 -9.53 11.72
C VAL A 26 1.95 -10.94 11.24
N GLU A 27 1.91 -11.91 12.15
CA GLU A 27 1.58 -13.31 11.85
C GLU A 27 2.40 -13.90 10.68
N GLY A 28 3.69 -13.51 10.59
CA GLY A 28 4.60 -13.94 9.53
C GLY A 28 4.49 -13.15 8.21
N VAL A 29 3.56 -12.20 8.11
CA VAL A 29 3.39 -11.33 6.94
C VAL A 29 4.16 -10.01 7.16
N PRO A 30 5.15 -9.67 6.30
CA PRO A 30 5.86 -8.41 6.39
C PRO A 30 5.04 -7.26 5.77
N PHE A 31 4.92 -6.15 6.49
CA PHE A 31 4.32 -4.91 6.03
C PHE A 31 5.32 -3.78 6.11
N ILE A 32 5.44 -2.98 5.04
CA ILE A 32 6.21 -1.74 5.12
C ILE A 32 5.38 -0.70 5.84
N VAL A 33 5.94 -0.14 6.92
CA VAL A 33 5.22 0.74 7.83
C VAL A 33 5.70 2.18 7.73
N VAL A 34 4.76 3.09 7.96
CA VAL A 34 5.02 4.53 8.11
C VAL A 34 4.62 4.97 9.52
N PRO A 35 5.19 6.06 10.05
CA PRO A 35 4.91 6.50 11.42
C PRO A 35 3.41 6.64 11.74
N ALA A 36 2.62 7.17 10.79
CA ALA A 36 1.19 7.39 10.99
C ALA A 36 0.40 6.10 11.30
N VAL A 37 0.68 4.99 10.60
CA VAL A 37 0.00 3.72 10.85
C VAL A 37 0.49 3.08 12.15
N LEU A 38 1.77 3.23 12.49
CA LEU A 38 2.30 2.77 13.78
C LEU A 38 1.63 3.49 14.96
N THR A 39 1.43 4.80 14.86
CA THR A 39 0.68 5.57 15.86
C THR A 39 -0.77 5.08 15.96
N LEU A 40 -1.42 4.77 14.84
CA LEU A 40 -2.76 4.17 14.87
C LEU A 40 -2.76 2.83 15.63
N VAL A 41 -1.80 1.94 15.34
CA VAL A 41 -1.68 0.65 16.05
C VAL A 41 -1.47 0.85 17.55
N GLN A 42 -0.62 1.80 17.95
CA GLN A 42 -0.41 2.15 19.36
C GLN A 42 -1.70 2.65 20.01
N LEU A 43 -2.47 3.51 19.33
CA LEU A 43 -3.77 3.96 19.81
C LEU A 43 -4.73 2.78 19.98
N LEU A 44 -4.85 1.88 19.00
CA LEU A 44 -5.71 0.70 19.10
C LEU A 44 -5.36 -0.16 20.32
N ASN A 45 -4.06 -0.37 20.59
CA ASN A 45 -3.62 -1.07 21.79
C ASN A 45 -4.06 -0.35 23.08
N SER A 46 -3.97 0.98 23.12
CA SER A 46 -4.47 1.78 24.25
C SER A 46 -5.99 1.65 24.42
N TYR A 47 -6.75 1.63 23.33
CA TYR A 47 -8.20 1.38 23.39
C TYR A 47 -8.52 -0.01 23.94
N VAL A 48 -7.79 -1.06 23.52
CA VAL A 48 -7.97 -2.42 24.07
C VAL A 48 -7.68 -2.45 25.57
N LYS A 49 -6.62 -1.77 26.03
CA LYS A 49 -6.32 -1.65 27.47
C LYS A 49 -7.43 -0.93 28.23
N LEU A 50 -7.94 0.19 27.69
CA LEU A 50 -9.05 0.93 28.28
C LEU A 50 -10.31 0.05 28.43
N CYS A 51 -10.62 -0.80 27.45
CA CYS A 51 -11.74 -1.76 27.58
C CYS A 51 -11.55 -2.76 28.73
N ARG A 52 -10.30 -3.09 29.08
CA ARG A 52 -9.98 -3.99 30.21
C ARG A 52 -10.06 -3.28 31.55
N ASP A 53 -9.73 -1.99 31.58
CA ASP A 53 -9.68 -1.20 32.81
C ASP A 53 -11.05 -0.58 33.16
N PHE A 54 -11.92 -0.37 32.18
CA PHE A 54 -13.21 0.31 32.32
C PHE A 54 -14.37 -0.45 31.64
N ASP A 55 -14.75 -1.60 32.21
CA ASP A 55 -15.79 -2.50 31.70
C ASP A 55 -17.13 -1.79 31.43
N SER A 56 -17.53 -0.88 32.32
CA SER A 56 -18.79 -0.12 32.20
C SER A 56 -18.81 0.83 31.00
N LEU A 57 -17.64 1.19 30.46
CA LEU A 57 -17.48 2.09 29.31
C LEU A 57 -17.08 1.34 28.04
N ALA A 58 -16.97 0.01 28.06
CA ALA A 58 -16.48 -0.78 26.92
C ALA A 58 -17.23 -0.47 25.61
N ALA A 59 -18.55 -0.32 25.65
CA ALA A 59 -19.36 0.04 24.48
C ALA A 59 -18.93 1.39 23.87
N GLU A 60 -18.76 2.43 24.70
CA GLU A 60 -18.32 3.73 24.21
C GLU A 60 -16.89 3.67 23.68
N ILE A 61 -15.98 3.00 24.39
CA ILE A 61 -14.57 2.87 24.00
C ILE A 61 -14.45 2.18 22.63
N ILE A 62 -15.18 1.08 22.40
CA ILE A 62 -15.19 0.36 21.13
C ILE A 62 -15.79 1.22 20.01
N GLN A 63 -16.88 1.95 20.29
CA GLN A 63 -17.48 2.86 19.32
C GLN A 63 -16.50 3.97 18.90
N ARG A 64 -15.74 4.54 19.85
CA ARG A 64 -14.71 5.55 19.57
C ARG A 64 -13.54 4.96 18.78
N MET A 65 -13.13 3.73 19.06
CA MET A 65 -12.13 3.00 18.28
C MET A 65 -12.59 2.84 16.82
N ALA A 66 -13.83 2.39 16.61
CA ALA A 66 -14.43 2.24 15.29
C ALA A 66 -14.47 3.58 14.51
N ASN A 67 -14.84 4.66 15.19
CA ASN A 67 -14.86 6.00 14.59
C ASN A 67 -13.44 6.49 14.22
N LEU A 68 -12.44 6.25 15.07
CA LEU A 68 -11.05 6.57 14.77
C LEU A 68 -10.55 5.81 13.53
N LEU A 69 -10.86 4.51 13.44
CA LEU A 69 -10.48 3.68 12.30
C LEU A 69 -11.11 4.19 11.00
N ARG A 70 -12.41 4.50 11.00
CA ARG A 70 -13.10 5.05 9.83
C ARG A 70 -12.56 6.42 9.45
N LEU A 71 -12.29 7.29 10.43
CA LEU A 71 -11.70 8.61 10.21
C LEU A 71 -10.32 8.51 9.57
N PHE A 72 -9.46 7.62 10.08
CA PHE A 72 -8.14 7.39 9.49
C PHE A 72 -8.24 6.90 8.05
N ASN A 73 -9.14 5.95 7.77
CA ASN A 73 -9.37 5.43 6.41
C ASN A 73 -9.83 6.54 5.46
N GLN A 74 -10.82 7.34 5.89
CA GLN A 74 -11.36 8.46 5.13
C GLN A 74 -10.28 9.52 4.83
N LYS A 75 -9.48 9.90 5.83
CA LYS A 75 -8.40 10.88 5.64
C LYS A 75 -7.32 10.36 4.70
N THR A 76 -7.00 9.08 4.79
CA THR A 76 -6.06 8.42 3.89
C THR A 76 -6.58 8.46 2.44
N HIS A 77 -7.85 8.14 2.23
CA HIS A 77 -8.51 8.21 0.92
C HIS A 77 -8.50 9.64 0.34
N GLN A 78 -8.86 10.64 1.16
CA GLN A 78 -8.84 12.07 0.76
C GLN A 78 -7.45 12.55 0.32
N LEU A 79 -6.42 12.20 1.10
CA LEU A 79 -5.06 12.67 0.84
C LEU A 79 -4.47 12.02 -0.42
N VAL A 80 -4.73 10.72 -0.62
CA VAL A 80 -4.02 9.92 -1.62
C VAL A 80 -4.80 9.79 -2.92
N LEU A 81 -6.09 9.43 -2.88
CA LEU A 81 -6.91 9.22 -4.08
C LEU A 81 -7.54 10.52 -4.58
N GLN A 82 -7.98 11.41 -3.68
CA GLN A 82 -8.56 12.71 -4.07
C GLN A 82 -7.52 13.83 -4.21
N GLY A 83 -6.23 13.49 -4.09
CA GLY A 83 -5.13 14.44 -4.30
C GLY A 83 -5.07 15.59 -3.29
N GLN A 84 -5.81 15.54 -2.18
CA GLN A 84 -5.87 16.67 -1.22
C GLN A 84 -4.55 16.94 -0.50
N ALA A 85 -3.54 16.07 -0.62
CA ALA A 85 -2.20 16.32 -0.09
C ALA A 85 -1.43 17.38 -0.90
N VAL A 86 -1.74 17.56 -2.19
CA VAL A 86 -1.03 18.52 -3.07
C VAL A 86 -1.43 19.98 -2.74
N PRO A 87 -2.73 20.33 -2.66
CA PRO A 87 -3.15 21.69 -2.29
C PRO A 87 -2.72 22.10 -0.87
N LYS A 88 -2.54 21.14 0.04
CA LYS A 88 -2.09 21.39 1.42
C LYS A 88 -0.58 21.63 1.53
N GLY A 89 0.15 21.65 0.42
CA GLY A 89 1.60 21.84 0.38
C GLY A 89 2.42 20.66 0.92
N THR A 90 1.78 19.54 1.26
CA THR A 90 2.45 18.36 1.83
C THR A 90 3.31 17.65 0.78
N LEU A 91 2.89 17.66 -0.48
CA LEU A 91 3.58 17.00 -1.58
C LEU A 91 3.44 17.79 -2.89
N LYS A 92 4.48 17.80 -3.73
CA LYS A 92 4.41 18.39 -5.07
C LYS A 92 3.52 17.60 -6.04
N LYS A 93 3.44 16.28 -5.87
CA LYS A 93 2.58 15.35 -6.64
C LYS A 93 2.35 14.05 -5.87
N ILE A 94 1.22 13.39 -6.08
CA ILE A 94 1.01 12.01 -5.64
C ILE A 94 1.84 11.08 -6.54
N THR A 95 2.65 10.20 -5.94
CA THR A 95 3.52 9.27 -6.67
C THR A 95 3.03 7.82 -6.53
N ALA A 96 3.46 6.94 -7.43
CA ALA A 96 3.22 5.50 -7.32
C ALA A 96 3.76 4.91 -6.00
N ALA A 97 4.87 5.45 -5.48
CA ALA A 97 5.40 5.06 -4.17
C ALA A 97 4.47 5.44 -3.02
N ASN A 98 3.84 6.62 -3.06
CA ASN A 98 2.88 7.04 -2.04
C ASN A 98 1.64 6.14 -2.05
N LEU A 99 1.13 5.80 -3.24
CA LEU A 99 0.00 4.87 -3.40
C LEU A 99 0.36 3.47 -2.86
N ALA A 100 1.57 2.99 -3.15
CA ALA A 100 2.05 1.71 -2.66
C ALA A 100 2.14 1.67 -1.13
N LEU A 101 2.77 2.68 -0.51
CA LEU A 101 2.85 2.80 0.96
C LEU A 101 1.47 2.90 1.61
N CYS A 102 0.57 3.67 1.01
CA CYS A 102 -0.82 3.76 1.44
C CYS A 102 -1.51 2.39 1.43
N SER A 103 -1.30 1.61 0.36
CA SER A 103 -1.86 0.26 0.25
C SER A 103 -1.30 -0.71 1.31
N GLN A 104 -0.05 -0.54 1.71
CA GLN A 104 0.57 -1.28 2.82
C GLN A 104 -0.08 -0.91 4.16
N CYS A 105 -0.34 0.39 4.40
CA CYS A 105 -1.03 0.84 5.60
C CYS A 105 -2.44 0.25 5.69
N CYS A 106 -3.21 0.31 4.61
CA CYS A 106 -4.55 -0.29 4.56
C CYS A 106 -4.50 -1.81 4.76
N GLY A 107 -3.53 -2.48 4.12
CA GLY A 107 -3.31 -3.92 4.27
C GLY A 107 -2.98 -4.31 5.71
N LEU A 108 -2.10 -3.58 6.38
CA LEU A 108 -1.75 -3.80 7.79
C LEU A 108 -2.97 -3.65 8.69
N VAL A 109 -3.71 -2.55 8.56
CA VAL A 109 -4.90 -2.30 9.41
C VAL A 109 -5.97 -3.37 9.19
N ALA A 110 -6.25 -3.73 7.93
CA ALA A 110 -7.18 -4.82 7.62
C ALA A 110 -6.74 -6.16 8.22
N HIS A 111 -5.42 -6.41 8.27
CA HIS A 111 -4.86 -7.67 8.77
C HIS A 111 -4.87 -7.78 10.30
N ILE A 112 -4.66 -6.69 11.04
CA ILE A 112 -4.66 -6.72 12.51
C ILE A 112 -6.05 -6.67 13.14
N LEU A 113 -7.06 -6.14 12.43
CA LEU A 113 -8.40 -5.94 12.99
C LEU A 113 -9.09 -7.22 13.47
N PRO A 114 -8.97 -8.37 12.78
CA PRO A 114 -9.47 -9.66 13.29
C PRO A 114 -8.86 -10.06 14.64
N THR A 115 -7.55 -9.84 14.83
CA THR A 115 -6.86 -10.14 16.10
C THR A 115 -7.33 -9.20 17.21
N VAL A 116 -7.49 -7.91 16.92
CA VAL A 116 -8.07 -6.93 17.85
C VAL A 116 -9.49 -7.33 18.25
N GLN A 117 -10.31 -7.76 17.28
CA GLN A 117 -11.67 -8.22 17.51
C GLN A 117 -11.69 -9.43 18.45
N ALA A 118 -10.87 -10.44 18.21
CA ALA A 118 -10.77 -11.63 19.06
C ALA A 118 -10.39 -11.27 20.50
N HIS A 119 -9.43 -10.36 20.69
CA HIS A 119 -9.03 -9.89 22.02
C HIS A 119 -10.16 -9.14 22.73
N LEU A 120 -10.89 -8.28 22.02
CA LEU A 120 -12.04 -7.56 22.60
C LEU A 120 -13.16 -8.52 23.02
N LEU A 121 -13.44 -9.57 22.23
CA LEU A 121 -14.41 -10.60 22.62
C LEU A 121 -13.99 -11.34 23.88
N GLN A 122 -12.72 -11.73 23.99
CA GLN A 122 -12.17 -12.38 25.19
C GLN A 122 -12.29 -11.50 26.44
N ILE A 123 -12.05 -10.19 26.32
CA ILE A 123 -12.21 -9.25 27.42
C ILE A 123 -13.68 -9.22 27.88
N VAL A 124 -14.62 -9.10 26.94
CA VAL A 124 -16.07 -9.05 27.24
C VAL A 124 -16.58 -10.35 27.86
N GLU A 125 -16.02 -11.49 27.47
CA GLU A 125 -16.35 -12.81 28.04
C GLU A 125 -15.73 -13.00 29.43
N GLY A 126 -14.47 -12.61 29.63
CA GLY A 126 -13.75 -12.78 30.90
C GLY A 126 -14.29 -11.92 32.05
N GLN A 127 -14.85 -10.74 31.74
CA GLN A 127 -15.41 -9.81 32.73
C GLN A 127 -16.69 -10.31 33.43
N HIS A 128 -17.34 -11.35 32.91
CA HIS A 128 -18.54 -11.94 33.52
C HIS A 128 -18.26 -12.89 34.70
N GLY A 129 -17.00 -13.32 34.89
CA GLY A 129 -16.64 -14.30 35.93
C GLY A 129 -16.59 -13.75 37.36
N THR A 130 -16.51 -12.42 37.56
CA THR A 130 -16.17 -11.85 38.88
C THR A 130 -17.06 -10.71 39.39
N SER A 131 -17.95 -10.09 38.58
CA SER A 131 -18.67 -8.88 39.04
C SER A 131 -20.08 -8.62 38.47
N ALA A 132 -20.68 -9.56 37.74
CA ALA A 132 -21.96 -9.35 37.06
C ALA A 132 -23.20 -9.20 38.00
N ALA A 133 -23.04 -9.35 39.31
CA ALA A 133 -24.16 -9.32 40.26
C ALA A 133 -24.51 -7.93 40.83
N LEU A 134 -23.71 -6.87 40.62
CA LEU A 134 -23.84 -5.62 41.40
C LEU A 134 -23.95 -4.30 40.61
N ALA A 135 -23.88 -4.29 39.27
CA ALA A 135 -23.88 -3.05 38.49
C ALA A 135 -25.06 -2.94 37.49
N PRO A 136 -26.16 -2.23 37.84
CA PRO A 136 -27.34 -2.06 36.97
C PRO A 136 -27.12 -1.10 35.78
N SER A 137 -25.93 -0.52 35.58
CA SER A 137 -25.61 0.46 34.53
C SER A 137 -24.70 -0.07 33.42
N ALA A 138 -24.35 -1.36 33.43
CA ALA A 138 -23.48 -1.92 32.40
C ALA A 138 -24.21 -2.02 31.04
N PRO A 139 -23.56 -1.66 29.92
CA PRO A 139 -24.15 -1.81 28.60
C PRO A 139 -24.50 -3.27 28.32
N SER A 140 -25.64 -3.51 27.68
CA SER A 140 -26.07 -4.86 27.30
C SER A 140 -24.96 -5.56 26.52
N ARG A 141 -24.52 -6.74 26.97
CA ARG A 141 -23.48 -7.55 26.32
C ARG A 141 -23.68 -7.70 24.81
N GLN A 142 -24.93 -7.84 24.38
CA GLN A 142 -25.31 -7.91 22.97
C GLN A 142 -24.90 -6.66 22.16
N VAL A 143 -25.00 -5.46 22.76
CA VAL A 143 -24.57 -4.20 22.13
C VAL A 143 -23.05 -4.19 21.96
N VAL A 144 -22.31 -4.59 22.99
CA VAL A 144 -20.84 -4.65 22.92
C VAL A 144 -20.39 -5.66 21.85
N VAL A 145 -20.99 -6.85 21.81
CA VAL A 145 -20.68 -7.86 20.78
C VAL A 145 -21.02 -7.36 19.38
N ALA A 146 -22.12 -6.64 19.19
CA ALA A 146 -22.47 -6.04 17.90
C ALA A 146 -21.43 -5.00 17.46
N LEU A 147 -20.99 -4.12 18.37
CA LEU A 147 -19.95 -3.12 18.11
C LEU A 147 -18.59 -3.74 17.76
N VAL A 148 -18.24 -4.84 18.43
CA VAL A 148 -17.02 -5.61 18.09
C VAL A 148 -17.16 -6.25 16.70
N GLY A 149 -18.36 -6.72 16.33
CA GLY A 149 -18.66 -7.20 14.97
C GLY A 149 -18.53 -6.13 13.88
N ASP A 150 -18.75 -4.85 14.20
CA ASP A 150 -18.57 -3.76 13.25
C ASP A 150 -17.09 -3.56 12.85
N LEU A 151 -16.14 -4.02 13.67
CA LEU A 151 -14.71 -3.99 13.30
C LEU A 151 -14.40 -4.87 12.10
N SER A 152 -15.13 -5.98 11.91
CA SER A 152 -14.99 -6.82 10.71
C SER A 152 -15.41 -6.06 9.45
N LYS A 153 -16.49 -5.27 9.52
CA LYS A 153 -16.92 -4.42 8.40
C LYS A 153 -15.86 -3.37 8.07
N ILE A 154 -15.27 -2.75 9.10
CA ILE A 154 -14.19 -1.79 8.93
C ILE A 154 -12.97 -2.45 8.28
N ALA A 155 -12.62 -3.68 8.66
CA ALA A 155 -11.51 -4.41 8.03
C ALA A 155 -11.76 -4.62 6.52
N THR A 156 -12.99 -4.97 6.12
CA THR A 156 -13.39 -5.06 4.72
C THR A 156 -13.24 -3.71 4.01
N GLU A 157 -13.69 -2.60 4.62
CA GLU A 157 -13.54 -1.25 4.04
C GLU A 157 -12.08 -0.85 3.80
N TYR A 158 -11.15 -1.28 4.66
CA TYR A 158 -9.72 -1.10 4.42
C TYR A 158 -9.19 -1.98 3.28
N GLY A 159 -9.71 -3.21 3.14
CA GLY A 159 -9.43 -4.09 2.01
C GLY A 159 -9.90 -3.49 0.67
N ASP A 160 -11.12 -2.94 0.64
CA ASP A 160 -11.68 -2.29 -0.54
C ASP A 160 -10.87 -1.05 -0.93
N HIS A 161 -10.51 -0.22 0.06
CA HIS A 161 -9.64 0.93 -0.20
C HIS A 161 -8.27 0.50 -0.75
N ARG A 162 -7.69 -0.58 -0.23
CA ARG A 162 -6.45 -1.16 -0.78
C ARG A 162 -6.61 -1.56 -2.25
N ASN A 163 -7.74 -2.15 -2.62
CA ASN A 163 -8.04 -2.53 -4.00
C ASN A 163 -8.17 -1.30 -4.92
N LEU A 164 -8.81 -0.23 -4.45
CA LEU A 164 -8.88 1.05 -5.19
C LEU A 164 -7.49 1.66 -5.43
N LEU A 165 -6.58 1.55 -4.46
CA LEU A 165 -5.20 2.01 -4.63
C LEU A 165 -4.44 1.20 -5.68
N PHE A 166 -4.63 -0.14 -5.72
CA PHE A 166 -4.07 -0.99 -6.76
C PHE A 166 -4.66 -0.72 -8.15
N ALA A 167 -5.96 -0.46 -8.23
CA ALA A 167 -6.61 -0.03 -9.46
C ALA A 167 -5.99 1.28 -9.97
N LYS A 168 -5.82 2.29 -9.09
CA LYS A 168 -5.21 3.57 -9.48
C LYS A 168 -3.75 3.42 -9.92
N LEU A 169 -2.99 2.50 -9.33
CA LEU A 169 -1.65 2.16 -9.80
C LEU A 169 -1.68 1.56 -11.21
N SER A 170 -2.65 0.70 -11.50
CA SER A 170 -2.83 0.13 -12.84
C SER A 170 -3.22 1.21 -13.85
N ASP A 171 -4.13 2.11 -13.47
CA ASP A 171 -4.54 3.26 -14.29
C ASP A 171 -3.37 4.18 -14.62
N LEU A 172 -2.44 4.41 -13.68
CA LEU A 172 -1.24 5.21 -13.94
C LEU A 172 -0.37 4.61 -15.06
N LEU A 173 -0.21 3.28 -15.11
CA LEU A 173 0.51 2.63 -16.22
C LEU A 173 -0.22 2.80 -17.55
N ARG A 174 -1.55 2.64 -17.53
CA ARG A 174 -2.40 2.88 -18.71
C ARG A 174 -2.29 4.32 -19.21
N GLU A 175 -2.34 5.30 -18.31
CA GLU A 175 -2.15 6.73 -18.63
C GLU A 175 -0.77 6.99 -19.29
N ARG A 176 0.30 6.32 -18.81
CA ARG A 176 1.64 6.42 -19.43
C ARG A 176 1.65 5.84 -20.84
N TYR A 177 1.04 4.67 -21.03
CA TYR A 177 0.88 4.07 -22.35
C TYR A 177 0.10 4.99 -23.30
N GLU A 178 -1.00 5.58 -22.85
CA GLU A 178 -1.82 6.46 -23.67
C GLU A 178 -1.06 7.71 -24.12
N PHE A 179 -0.26 8.29 -23.23
CA PHE A 179 0.60 9.43 -23.54
C PHE A 179 1.60 9.10 -24.66
N HIS A 180 2.35 8.01 -24.50
CA HIS A 180 3.38 7.60 -25.45
C HIS A 180 2.80 7.08 -26.77
N SER A 181 1.72 6.29 -26.73
CA SER A 181 1.05 5.78 -27.93
C SER A 181 0.43 6.90 -28.77
N LYS A 182 -0.15 7.94 -28.13
CA LYS A 182 -0.65 9.10 -28.88
C LYS A 182 0.46 9.85 -29.60
N LYS A 183 1.60 10.10 -28.93
CA LYS A 183 2.78 10.74 -29.55
C LYS A 183 3.31 9.89 -30.71
N TRP A 184 3.41 8.58 -30.48
CA TRP A 184 3.82 7.62 -31.51
C TRP A 184 2.93 7.70 -32.76
N LEU A 185 1.62 7.52 -32.60
CA LEU A 185 0.67 7.48 -33.71
C LEU A 185 0.62 8.82 -34.48
N SER A 186 0.87 9.94 -33.79
CA SER A 186 0.92 11.26 -34.45
C SER A 186 2.21 11.55 -35.23
N THR A 187 3.24 10.71 -35.10
CA THR A 187 4.54 10.92 -35.77
C THR A 187 4.59 10.08 -37.04
N ALA A 188 4.99 10.66 -38.17
CA ALA A 188 5.24 9.89 -39.38
C ALA A 188 6.46 8.98 -39.16
N HIS A 189 6.30 7.68 -39.40
CA HIS A 189 7.36 6.69 -39.25
C HIS A 189 7.99 6.41 -40.60
N ALA A 190 9.31 6.19 -40.63
CA ALA A 190 10.00 5.80 -41.85
C ALA A 190 9.38 4.49 -42.39
N GLU A 191 9.17 4.41 -43.71
CA GLU A 191 8.75 3.17 -44.32
C GLU A 191 9.78 2.08 -44.02
N LEU A 192 9.32 0.92 -43.57
CA LEU A 192 10.16 -0.23 -43.25
C LEU A 192 10.91 -0.64 -44.52
N SER A 193 12.17 -0.23 -44.65
CA SER A 193 13.07 -0.70 -45.70
C SER A 193 13.52 -2.12 -45.35
N GLY A 194 12.66 -3.11 -45.64
CA GLY A 194 12.98 -4.52 -45.42
C GLY A 194 11.95 -5.24 -44.55
N ALA A 195 10.76 -5.49 -45.11
CA ALA A 195 9.79 -6.43 -44.54
C ALA A 195 10.35 -7.86 -44.34
N SER A 196 11.53 -8.17 -44.92
CA SER A 196 12.19 -9.47 -44.86
C SER A 196 12.74 -9.86 -43.48
N CYS A 197 12.81 -8.96 -42.49
CA CYS A 197 13.51 -9.23 -41.22
C CYS A 197 12.66 -10.02 -40.21
N TRP A 198 11.33 -10.03 -40.36
CA TRP A 198 10.41 -10.64 -39.38
C TRP A 198 9.95 -12.07 -39.76
N GLU A 199 10.17 -12.48 -41.01
CA GLU A 199 9.70 -13.79 -41.52
C GLU A 199 10.68 -14.95 -41.26
N ASP A 200 11.95 -14.68 -40.95
CA ASP A 200 12.98 -15.73 -40.95
C ASP A 200 13.95 -15.66 -39.76
N GLY A 201 13.44 -15.59 -38.52
CA GLY A 201 14.22 -15.86 -37.30
C GLY A 201 15.57 -15.14 -37.15
N GLY A 202 15.80 -14.06 -37.91
CA GLY A 202 17.09 -13.44 -38.10
C GLY A 202 17.52 -12.69 -36.86
N GLU A 203 18.82 -12.77 -36.53
CA GLU A 203 19.37 -11.96 -35.44
C GLU A 203 19.15 -10.47 -35.73
N ILE A 204 18.39 -9.82 -34.83
CA ILE A 204 18.24 -8.36 -34.84
C ILE A 204 19.62 -7.75 -34.62
N THR A 205 20.16 -7.09 -35.64
CA THR A 205 21.48 -6.46 -35.54
C THR A 205 21.39 -5.12 -34.81
N ALA A 206 22.52 -4.64 -34.28
CA ALA A 206 22.57 -3.31 -33.65
C ALA A 206 22.22 -2.17 -34.64
N GLN A 207 22.44 -2.38 -35.94
CA GLN A 207 22.02 -1.44 -37.00
C GLN A 207 20.51 -1.41 -37.19
N ASP A 208 19.82 -2.56 -37.07
CA ASP A 208 18.35 -2.63 -37.19
C ASP A 208 17.64 -1.93 -36.01
N VAL A 209 18.23 -2.02 -34.81
CA VAL A 209 17.73 -1.32 -33.63
C VAL A 209 17.88 0.19 -33.79
N GLU A 210 19.03 0.66 -34.29
CA GLU A 210 19.30 2.09 -34.49
C GLU A 210 18.38 2.69 -35.59
N ALA A 211 18.10 1.91 -36.65
CA ALA A 211 17.22 2.32 -37.74
C ALA A 211 15.73 2.40 -37.33
N ASN A 212 15.31 1.62 -36.33
CA ASN A 212 13.93 1.55 -35.84
C ASN A 212 13.79 2.11 -34.41
N ARG A 213 14.69 3.01 -33.99
CA ARG A 213 14.59 3.69 -32.69
C ARG A 213 13.45 4.68 -32.71
N HIS A 214 12.46 4.42 -31.86
CA HIS A 214 11.35 5.34 -31.68
C HIS A 214 11.29 5.85 -30.23
N GLU A 215 11.52 7.15 -30.08
CA GLU A 215 11.62 7.85 -28.80
C GLU A 215 10.43 7.58 -27.86
N SER A 216 9.21 7.51 -28.40
CA SER A 216 8.00 7.33 -27.58
C SER A 216 7.92 5.92 -26.95
N LEU A 217 8.42 4.88 -27.62
CA LEU A 217 8.46 3.53 -27.03
C LEU A 217 9.59 3.41 -26.01
N GLU A 218 10.76 4.00 -26.27
CA GLU A 218 11.83 4.07 -25.27
C GLU A 218 11.37 4.80 -24.00
N GLY A 219 10.62 5.90 -24.17
CA GLY A 219 9.97 6.62 -23.07
C GLY A 219 9.01 5.75 -22.28
N LEU A 220 8.15 4.98 -22.96
CA LEU A 220 7.22 4.05 -22.31
C LEU A 220 7.96 2.97 -21.51
N VAL A 221 8.94 2.30 -22.12
CA VAL A 221 9.73 1.24 -21.45
C VAL A 221 10.42 1.80 -20.21
N LYS A 222 10.95 3.02 -20.29
CA LYS A 222 11.57 3.71 -19.15
C LYS A 222 10.56 3.98 -18.03
N ASP A 223 9.38 4.50 -18.35
CA ASP A 223 8.33 4.79 -17.36
C ASP A 223 7.81 3.51 -16.69
N VAL A 224 7.55 2.45 -17.46
CA VAL A 224 7.14 1.13 -16.99
C VAL A 224 8.20 0.53 -16.05
N THR A 225 9.48 0.58 -16.45
CA THR A 225 10.60 0.06 -15.65
C THR A 225 10.77 0.83 -14.34
N ASN A 226 10.67 2.16 -14.39
CA ASN A 226 10.75 3.00 -13.20
C ASN A 226 9.61 2.73 -12.23
N MET A 227 8.38 2.57 -12.74
CA MET A 227 7.23 2.21 -11.93
C MET A 227 7.40 0.83 -11.29
N TYR A 228 7.86 -0.18 -12.05
CA TYR A 228 8.11 -1.52 -11.55
C TYR A 228 9.10 -1.50 -10.36
N ARG A 229 10.24 -0.83 -10.54
CA ARG A 229 11.25 -0.66 -9.47
C ARG A 229 10.71 0.09 -8.27
N ALA A 230 9.87 1.10 -8.48
CA ALA A 230 9.26 1.87 -7.39
C ALA A 230 8.25 1.03 -6.58
N LEU A 231 7.46 0.18 -7.24
CA LEU A 231 6.49 -0.68 -6.58
C LEU A 231 7.16 -1.84 -5.84
N LEU A 232 8.20 -2.47 -6.41
CA LEU A 232 8.93 -3.55 -5.74
C LEU A 232 9.58 -3.14 -4.42
N LYS A 233 9.89 -1.85 -4.25
CA LYS A 233 10.41 -1.33 -2.98
C LYS A 233 9.37 -1.30 -1.86
N ASN A 234 8.08 -1.36 -2.20
CA ASN A 234 6.98 -1.08 -1.28
C ASN A 234 5.92 -2.19 -1.24
N LEU A 235 5.89 -3.09 -2.22
CA LEU A 235 4.89 -4.13 -2.39
C LEU A 235 5.55 -5.50 -2.63
N THR A 236 4.80 -6.57 -2.33
CA THR A 236 5.22 -7.93 -2.67
C THR A 236 5.25 -8.14 -4.18
N GLY A 237 6.14 -9.02 -4.66
CA GLY A 237 6.23 -9.34 -6.09
C GLY A 237 4.91 -9.84 -6.68
N GLU A 238 4.10 -10.55 -5.90
CA GLU A 238 2.75 -10.98 -6.32
C GLU A 238 1.80 -9.79 -6.53
N SER A 239 1.78 -8.82 -5.61
CA SER A 239 0.95 -7.62 -5.75
C SER A 239 1.37 -6.82 -6.97
N VAL A 240 2.68 -6.67 -7.20
CA VAL A 240 3.21 -5.97 -8.39
C VAL A 240 2.79 -6.69 -9.67
N ARG A 241 2.91 -8.03 -9.73
CA ARG A 241 2.46 -8.81 -10.88
C ARG A 241 0.97 -8.60 -11.18
N LYS A 242 0.10 -8.63 -10.16
CA LYS A 242 -1.34 -8.40 -10.32
C LYS A 242 -1.67 -7.01 -10.88
N ILE A 243 -1.02 -5.97 -10.36
CA ILE A 243 -1.18 -4.58 -10.84
C ILE A 243 -0.75 -4.45 -12.30
N PHE A 244 0.41 -5.01 -12.66
CA PHE A 244 0.92 -4.93 -14.03
C PHE A 244 0.11 -5.78 -15.01
N ALA A 245 -0.34 -6.98 -14.59
CA ALA A 245 -1.17 -7.84 -15.42
C ALA A 245 -2.48 -7.12 -15.81
N LYS A 246 -3.19 -6.55 -14.84
CA LYS A 246 -4.39 -5.75 -15.11
C LYS A 246 -4.09 -4.57 -16.04
N ALA A 247 -3.01 -3.83 -15.78
CA ALA A 247 -2.64 -2.69 -16.61
C ALA A 247 -2.36 -3.09 -18.06
N PHE A 248 -1.64 -4.19 -18.29
CA PHE A 248 -1.30 -4.65 -19.62
C PHE A 248 -2.50 -5.25 -20.37
N GLU A 249 -3.43 -5.89 -19.67
CA GLU A 249 -4.71 -6.33 -20.25
C GLU A 249 -5.54 -5.12 -20.73
N ASP A 250 -5.66 -4.08 -19.90
CA ASP A 250 -6.34 -2.84 -20.27
C ASP A 250 -5.64 -2.14 -21.47
N ILE A 251 -4.30 -2.14 -21.48
CA ILE A 251 -3.49 -1.58 -22.57
C ILE A 251 -3.70 -2.36 -23.87
N GLY A 252 -3.68 -3.69 -23.82
CA GLY A 252 -3.90 -4.56 -24.98
C GLY A 252 -5.26 -4.31 -25.61
N THR A 253 -6.31 -4.30 -24.79
CA THR A 253 -7.68 -3.98 -25.24
C THR A 253 -7.74 -2.62 -25.93
N LYS A 254 -7.07 -1.61 -25.36
CA LYS A 254 -7.06 -0.25 -25.93
C LYS A 254 -6.22 -0.14 -27.21
N PHE A 255 -5.16 -0.92 -27.32
CA PHE A 255 -4.35 -1.01 -28.53
C PHE A 255 -5.15 -1.62 -29.68
N GLU A 256 -5.83 -2.74 -29.45
CA GLU A 256 -6.71 -3.40 -30.43
C GLU A 256 -7.82 -2.47 -30.91
N GLN A 257 -8.47 -1.75 -30.00
CA GLN A 257 -9.51 -0.77 -30.34
C GLN A 257 -9.02 0.35 -31.26
N ARG A 258 -7.76 0.78 -31.11
CA ARG A 258 -7.19 1.84 -31.97
C ARG A 258 -6.79 1.30 -33.34
N LEU A 259 -6.21 0.10 -33.40
CA LEU A 259 -5.92 -0.56 -34.67
C LEU A 259 -7.19 -0.75 -35.51
N GLY A 260 -8.29 -1.17 -34.89
CA GLY A 260 -9.58 -1.34 -35.57
C GLY A 260 -10.29 -0.04 -35.97
N GLN A 261 -9.79 1.13 -35.57
CA GLN A 261 -10.32 2.45 -36.00
C GLN A 261 -9.52 3.07 -37.16
N GLU A 262 -8.28 2.63 -37.37
CA GLU A 262 -7.40 3.12 -38.43
C GLU A 262 -7.33 2.19 -39.66
N LEU A 263 -7.94 1.01 -39.58
CA LEU A 263 -8.21 0.08 -40.69
C LEU A 263 -9.64 0.26 -41.22
#